data_AF-A0A933RE23-F1
#
_entry.id   AF-A0A933RE23-F1
#
_cell.length_a   1.000
_cell.length_b   1.000
_cell.length_c   1.000
_cell.angle_alpha   90.00
_cell.angle_beta   90.00
_cell.angle_gamma   90.00
#
_symmetry.space_group_name_H-M   'P 1'
#
loop_
_entity.id
_entity.type
_entity.pdbx_description
1 polymer ?
#
loop_
_entity_poly.entity_id
_entity_poly.type
_entity_poly.pdbx_seq_one_letter_code
_entity_poly.pdbx_strand_id
1 'polypeptide(L)'
;MTTTELENPLVEGLERLPVHPTTLVIFGATGDLSRRKLLPAIYNLAHEGALPERFNLVGSSRSRMSDDEFRDQARESITRFSRRQPDPTVLDALLERMRYVPGSFDDAEAYKTLDATLAGFEEEAGQPLNRCFYLSTAPEFFPVIVERLGAQRLQHHDDAEVRIVIEKPFGTTLAEAEELNHRVLRVFREQQVFRIDHYLGKETVQNLMAFRFANGLFEPVWNRNYIDNIQITAAEDIGIGTRAGYYDHAGALRDLVQNHMLQLLCHVAMEPPVHFTADEIRDEKVKVLRSIPAPAEDELERIAMRAQYAPGRVGGEDVPGYLQEEGVPPDSNTETYAALRLHIDNWRWAGVPFYLRTGKRLARKVTEIAITLKPVPHLAFQQDGSVGVRPNQLILTLQPNEGVSLSLGAKIPGSRMRIRPVNMEFLYGTTFMSQSPEAYERLILDAMRGDATLFTRNDEVEAQWRIIDPIVTRWEATPGPLPQYESGTQGPAEADALLDDGQRWRAV
;
A
#
# COMPACT_ATOMS: atom_id res chain seq x y z
N MET A 1 13.83 48.17 4.10
CA MET A 1 12.83 47.21 4.56
C MET A 1 13.14 45.90 3.87
N THR A 2 13.98 45.10 4.51
CA THR A 2 14.31 43.73 4.08
C THR A 2 13.13 42.85 4.50
N THR A 3 12.41 42.32 3.51
CA THR A 3 11.47 41.21 3.69
C THR A 3 12.30 40.01 4.11
N THR A 4 12.37 39.73 5.42
CA THR A 4 12.67 38.40 5.92
C THR A 4 11.58 37.48 5.40
N GLU A 5 11.92 36.65 4.40
CA GLU A 5 11.14 35.44 4.11
C GLU A 5 11.07 34.67 5.42
N LEU A 6 9.89 34.61 6.02
CA LEU A 6 9.62 33.70 7.12
C LEU A 6 9.71 32.30 6.52
N GLU A 7 10.83 31.62 6.74
CA GLU A 7 10.95 30.18 6.50
C GLU A 7 9.74 29.51 7.15
N ASN A 8 9.02 28.70 6.36
CA ASN A 8 7.82 28.03 6.83
C ASN A 8 8.20 27.12 8.02
N PRO A 9 7.71 27.37 9.25
CA PRO A 9 8.07 26.58 10.43
C PRO A 9 7.63 25.10 10.31
N LEU A 10 6.80 24.77 9.31
CA LEU A 10 6.44 23.39 8.97
C LEU A 10 7.50 22.66 8.13
N VAL A 11 8.54 23.36 7.65
CA VAL A 11 9.65 22.82 6.84
C VAL A 11 10.95 22.78 7.68
N GLU A 12 11.00 23.49 8.80
CA GLU A 12 12.11 23.50 9.75
C GLU A 12 12.27 22.11 10.39
N GLY A 13 13.45 21.50 10.24
CA GLY A 13 13.74 20.17 10.79
C GLY A 13 13.45 18.97 9.88
N LEU A 14 13.23 19.16 8.57
CA LEU A 14 13.26 18.07 7.57
C LEU A 14 14.68 17.47 7.48
N GLU A 15 15.02 16.62 8.43
CA GLU A 15 16.32 15.97 8.52
C GLU A 15 16.38 14.78 7.54
N ARG A 16 17.43 14.74 6.72
CA ARG A 16 17.69 13.61 5.83
C ARG A 16 18.56 12.61 6.58
N LEU A 17 17.95 11.55 7.09
CA LEU A 17 18.71 10.44 7.65
C LEU A 17 19.69 9.90 6.58
N PRO A 18 20.99 9.84 6.87
CA PRO A 18 21.98 9.44 5.87
C PRO A 18 21.76 7.98 5.47
N VAL A 19 21.88 7.70 4.17
CA VAL A 19 21.93 6.34 3.65
C VAL A 19 23.39 5.93 3.56
N HIS A 20 23.72 4.72 3.97
CA HIS A 20 25.07 4.19 3.78
C HIS A 20 25.37 3.99 2.28
N PRO A 21 26.63 4.07 1.84
CA PRO A 21 27.05 3.67 0.49
C PRO A 21 26.41 2.35 0.07
N THR A 22 25.68 2.34 -1.05
CA THR A 22 24.80 1.22 -1.41
C THR A 22 24.82 0.94 -2.91
N THR A 23 24.87 -0.35 -3.25
CA THR A 23 24.55 -0.85 -4.59
C THR A 23 23.15 -1.46 -4.59
N LEU A 24 22.25 -0.90 -5.40
CA LEU A 24 20.90 -1.43 -5.62
C LEU A 24 20.92 -2.34 -6.87
N VAL A 25 20.38 -3.54 -6.75
CA VAL A 25 20.26 -4.50 -7.85
C VAL A 25 18.78 -4.75 -8.12
N ILE A 26 18.28 -4.42 -9.31
CA ILE A 26 16.88 -4.66 -9.69
C ILE A 26 16.81 -5.90 -10.59
N PHE A 27 16.28 -6.99 -10.07
CA PHE A 27 15.84 -8.12 -10.88
C PHE A 27 14.53 -7.77 -11.56
N GLY A 28 14.41 -8.06 -12.85
CA GLY A 28 13.27 -7.60 -13.67
C GLY A 28 13.38 -6.12 -14.08
N ALA A 29 14.59 -5.57 -14.16
CA ALA A 29 14.86 -4.17 -14.51
C ALA A 29 14.23 -3.69 -15.83
N THR A 30 13.91 -4.58 -16.78
CA THR A 30 13.24 -4.24 -18.05
C THR A 30 11.70 -4.31 -17.99
N GLY A 31 11.14 -4.73 -16.85
CA GLY A 31 9.70 -4.86 -16.64
C GLY A 31 8.95 -3.53 -16.47
N ASP A 32 7.61 -3.59 -16.55
CA ASP A 32 6.73 -2.41 -16.49
C ASP A 32 6.88 -1.63 -15.18
N LEU A 33 6.93 -2.33 -14.04
CA LEU A 33 7.09 -1.71 -12.72
C LEU A 33 8.41 -0.93 -12.61
N SER A 34 9.52 -1.54 -13.05
CA SER A 34 10.83 -0.89 -13.07
C SER A 34 10.81 0.39 -13.89
N ARG A 35 10.30 0.32 -15.13
CA ARG A 35 10.26 1.46 -16.06
C ARG A 35 9.35 2.59 -15.58
N ARG A 36 8.17 2.26 -15.05
CA ARG A 36 7.15 3.27 -14.73
C ARG A 36 7.24 3.80 -13.32
N LYS A 37 7.89 3.07 -12.40
CA LYS A 37 7.93 3.40 -10.97
C LYS A 37 9.31 3.40 -10.36
N LEU A 38 10.09 2.32 -10.48
CA LEU A 38 11.36 2.21 -9.75
C LEU A 38 12.45 3.16 -10.30
N LEU A 39 12.68 3.15 -11.62
CA LEU A 39 13.68 4.03 -12.26
C LEU A 39 13.33 5.52 -12.08
N PRO A 40 12.08 5.97 -12.30
CA PRO A 40 11.66 7.34 -11.94
C PRO A 40 11.85 7.67 -10.46
N ALA A 41 11.55 6.74 -9.55
CA ALA A 41 11.71 6.95 -8.11
C ALA A 41 13.18 7.15 -7.72
N ILE A 42 14.08 6.29 -8.23
CA ILE A 42 15.53 6.41 -8.00
C ILE A 42 16.05 7.75 -8.52
N TYR A 43 15.58 8.18 -9.70
CA TYR A 43 15.91 9.49 -10.23
C TYR A 43 15.45 10.64 -9.33
N ASN A 44 14.22 10.60 -8.83
CA ASN A 44 13.72 11.64 -7.93
C ASN A 44 14.51 11.71 -6.62
N LEU A 45 14.90 10.56 -6.07
CA LEU A 45 15.81 10.49 -4.92
C LEU A 45 17.19 11.09 -5.25
N ALA A 46 17.73 10.82 -6.43
CA ALA A 46 19.00 11.40 -6.89
C ALA A 46 18.90 12.94 -7.00
N HIS A 47 17.85 13.43 -7.66
CA HIS A 47 17.58 14.86 -7.83
C HIS A 47 17.34 15.56 -6.49
N GLU A 48 16.74 14.89 -5.52
CA GLU A 48 16.58 15.44 -4.18
C GLU A 48 17.91 15.42 -3.40
N GLY A 49 18.92 14.67 -3.82
CA GLY A 49 20.14 14.45 -3.03
C GLY A 49 19.87 13.55 -1.82
N ALA A 50 18.94 12.60 -1.95
CA ALA A 50 18.59 11.62 -0.94
C ALA A 50 19.35 10.29 -1.10
N LEU A 51 19.89 10.01 -2.29
CA LEU A 51 20.77 8.86 -2.52
C LEU A 51 22.13 9.08 -1.83
N PRO A 52 22.81 8.01 -1.39
CA PRO A 52 24.16 8.12 -0.84
C PRO A 52 25.13 8.65 -1.90
N GLU A 53 26.18 9.35 -1.46
CA GLU A 53 27.24 9.88 -2.35
C GLU A 53 27.83 8.81 -3.26
N ARG A 54 27.96 7.59 -2.72
CA ARG A 54 28.34 6.39 -3.48
C ARG A 54 27.12 5.48 -3.65
N PHE A 55 26.42 5.70 -4.76
CA PHE A 55 25.30 4.89 -5.20
C PHE A 55 25.59 4.24 -6.55
N ASN A 56 25.34 2.93 -6.65
CA ASN A 56 25.39 2.19 -7.91
C ASN A 56 24.07 1.48 -8.16
N LEU A 57 23.71 1.30 -9.44
CA LEU A 57 22.51 0.59 -9.84
C LEU A 57 22.87 -0.52 -10.84
N VAL A 58 22.45 -1.75 -10.55
CA VAL A 58 22.57 -2.89 -11.45
C VAL A 58 21.19 -3.34 -11.89
N GLY A 59 20.91 -3.31 -13.19
CA GLY A 59 19.75 -3.98 -13.75
C GLY A 59 20.07 -5.44 -14.06
N SER A 60 19.15 -6.36 -13.75
CA SER A 60 19.26 -7.74 -14.21
C SER A 60 17.94 -8.23 -14.79
N SER A 61 17.98 -8.83 -15.98
CA SER A 61 16.81 -9.38 -16.67
C SER A 61 17.22 -10.38 -17.76
N ARG A 62 16.22 -11.16 -18.22
CA ARG A 62 16.38 -12.15 -19.31
C ARG A 62 16.79 -11.54 -20.65
N SER A 63 16.41 -10.29 -20.90
CA SER A 63 16.73 -9.58 -22.14
C SER A 63 18.25 -9.41 -22.27
N ARG A 64 18.80 -9.73 -23.43
CA ARG A 64 20.21 -9.46 -23.72
C ARG A 64 20.36 -8.00 -24.12
N MET A 65 20.96 -7.22 -23.24
CA MET A 65 21.26 -5.80 -23.44
C MET A 65 22.68 -5.52 -22.95
N SER A 66 23.32 -4.53 -23.54
CA SER A 66 24.52 -3.89 -23.05
C SER A 66 24.20 -2.85 -21.96
N ASP A 67 25.23 -2.38 -21.26
CA ASP A 67 25.09 -1.27 -20.31
C ASP A 67 24.51 -0.01 -20.97
N ASP A 68 24.94 0.30 -22.19
CA ASP A 68 24.49 1.50 -22.92
C ASP A 68 23.01 1.41 -23.31
N GLU A 69 22.58 0.25 -23.83
CA GLU A 69 21.16 0.02 -24.12
C GLU A 69 20.29 0.10 -22.85
N PHE A 70 20.78 -0.37 -21.70
CA PHE A 70 20.07 -0.24 -20.44
C PHE A 70 19.97 1.21 -19.97
N ARG A 71 21.05 2.00 -20.12
CA ARG A 71 21.05 3.44 -19.83
C ARG A 71 20.07 4.21 -20.70
N ASP A 72 20.01 3.89 -22.00
CA ASP A 72 19.05 4.51 -22.92
C ASP A 72 17.60 4.21 -22.51
N GLN A 73 17.32 2.96 -22.15
CA GLN A 73 16.00 2.58 -21.64
C GLN A 73 15.65 3.30 -20.32
N ALA A 74 16.62 3.43 -19.41
CA ALA A 74 16.44 4.15 -18.16
C ALA A 74 16.18 5.63 -18.40
N ARG A 75 16.92 6.27 -19.32
CA ARG A 75 16.72 7.66 -19.74
C ARG A 75 15.31 7.87 -20.29
N GLU A 76 14.85 7.02 -21.21
CA GLU A 76 13.49 7.10 -21.77
C GLU A 76 12.43 6.98 -20.67
N SER A 77 12.60 5.99 -19.79
CA SER A 77 11.67 5.69 -18.70
C SER A 77 11.56 6.86 -17.71
N ILE A 78 12.69 7.40 -17.27
CA ILE A 78 12.75 8.55 -16.35
C ILE A 78 12.13 9.79 -17.01
N THR A 79 12.45 10.05 -18.29
CA THR A 79 11.91 11.21 -19.03
C THR A 79 10.40 11.15 -19.17
N ARG A 80 9.84 9.94 -19.36
CA ARG A 80 8.42 9.75 -19.61
C ARG A 80 7.58 9.69 -18.34
N PHE A 81 8.09 9.10 -17.27
CA PHE A 81 7.29 8.72 -16.10
C PHE A 81 7.68 9.44 -14.81
N SER A 82 8.77 10.21 -14.79
CA SER A 82 9.09 11.03 -13.62
C SER A 82 8.02 12.10 -13.39
N ARG A 83 7.72 12.37 -12.12
CA ARG A 83 6.83 13.45 -11.68
C ARG A 83 7.40 14.85 -11.91
N ARG A 84 8.67 14.95 -12.30
CA ARG A 84 9.35 16.21 -12.62
C ARG A 84 10.12 16.09 -13.93
N GLN A 85 10.35 17.23 -14.56
CA GLN A 85 11.23 17.30 -15.73
C GLN A 85 12.66 16.93 -15.32
N PRO A 86 13.33 15.99 -16.02
CA PRO A 86 14.68 15.61 -15.63
C PRO A 86 15.71 16.71 -15.87
N ASP A 87 16.49 17.05 -14.85
CA ASP A 87 17.77 17.76 -14.95
C ASP A 87 18.82 16.88 -15.67
N PRO A 88 19.41 17.33 -16.79
CA PRO A 88 20.40 16.57 -17.54
C PRO A 88 21.64 16.18 -16.74
N THR A 89 22.13 17.05 -15.87
CA THR A 89 23.35 16.83 -15.09
C THR A 89 23.14 15.70 -14.08
N VAL A 90 22.02 15.75 -13.36
CA VAL A 90 21.67 14.70 -12.38
C VAL A 90 21.41 13.38 -13.10
N LEU A 91 20.69 13.43 -14.23
CA LEU A 91 20.34 12.24 -15.00
C LEU A 91 21.57 11.55 -15.56
N ASP A 92 22.48 12.29 -16.19
CA ASP A 92 23.70 11.75 -16.78
C ASP A 92 24.60 11.12 -15.70
N ALA A 93 24.81 11.81 -14.58
CA ALA A 93 25.58 11.29 -13.45
C ALA A 93 24.99 9.99 -12.87
N LEU A 94 23.66 9.88 -12.78
CA LEU A 94 22.98 8.66 -12.33
C LEU A 94 23.17 7.51 -13.34
N LEU A 95 23.04 7.79 -14.64
CA LEU A 95 23.14 6.78 -15.71
C LEU A 95 24.56 6.22 -15.87
N GLU A 96 25.61 7.03 -15.67
CA GLU A 96 27.01 6.61 -15.74
C GLU A 96 27.34 5.46 -14.77
N ARG A 97 26.69 5.47 -13.60
CA ARG A 97 26.84 4.47 -12.54
C ARG A 97 25.97 3.23 -12.73
N MET A 98 25.17 3.17 -13.80
CA MET A 98 24.35 2.00 -14.11
C MET A 98 25.15 0.92 -14.83
N ARG A 99 24.90 -0.34 -14.46
CA ARG A 99 25.38 -1.56 -15.13
C ARG A 99 24.22 -2.51 -15.36
N TYR A 100 24.40 -3.44 -16.30
CA TYR A 100 23.39 -4.43 -16.64
C TYR A 100 23.97 -5.84 -16.73
N VAL A 101 23.31 -6.79 -16.05
CA VAL A 101 23.68 -8.21 -16.04
C VAL A 101 22.58 -9.01 -16.74
N PRO A 102 22.77 -9.41 -18.02
CA PRO A 102 21.82 -10.24 -18.74
C PRO A 102 21.88 -11.68 -18.22
N GLY A 103 20.73 -12.33 -18.11
CA GLY A 103 20.68 -13.73 -17.74
C GLY A 103 19.28 -14.21 -17.38
N SER A 104 19.05 -15.51 -17.52
CA SER A 104 17.87 -16.12 -16.90
C SER A 104 18.01 -16.10 -15.38
N PHE A 105 16.91 -16.00 -14.64
CA PHE A 105 16.96 -15.92 -13.18
C PHE A 105 17.47 -17.20 -12.52
N ASP A 106 17.48 -18.32 -13.25
CA ASP A 106 18.05 -19.60 -12.85
C ASP A 106 19.48 -19.83 -13.37
N ASP A 107 20.09 -18.88 -14.11
CA ASP A 107 21.42 -19.01 -14.69
C ASP A 107 22.52 -18.69 -13.67
N ALA A 108 23.33 -19.68 -13.29
CA ALA A 108 24.41 -19.51 -12.32
C ALA A 108 25.53 -18.56 -12.79
N GLU A 109 25.80 -18.47 -14.10
CA GLU A 109 26.85 -17.57 -14.60
C GLU A 109 26.44 -16.10 -14.49
N ALA A 110 25.15 -15.80 -14.56
CA ALA A 110 24.63 -14.46 -14.31
C ALA A 110 24.92 -13.99 -12.87
N TYR A 111 24.78 -14.87 -11.87
CA TYR A 111 25.09 -14.52 -10.47
C TYR A 111 26.58 -14.38 -10.20
N LYS A 112 27.45 -15.15 -10.89
CA LYS A 112 28.90 -14.92 -10.84
C LYS A 112 29.29 -13.58 -11.45
N THR A 113 28.68 -13.23 -12.58
CA THR A 113 28.89 -11.94 -13.23
C THR A 113 28.40 -10.79 -12.34
N LEU A 114 27.24 -10.97 -11.69
CA LEU A 114 26.72 -10.02 -10.71
C LEU A 114 27.70 -9.84 -9.54
N ASP A 115 28.19 -10.93 -8.95
CA ASP A 115 29.17 -10.90 -7.85
C ASP A 115 30.44 -10.14 -8.24
N ALA A 116 31.00 -10.42 -9.42
CA ALA A 116 32.16 -9.70 -9.95
C ALA A 116 31.87 -8.20 -10.18
N THR A 117 30.66 -7.86 -10.63
CA THR A 117 30.25 -6.46 -10.82
C THR A 117 30.16 -5.72 -9.48
N LEU A 118 29.59 -6.37 -8.46
CA LEU A 118 29.48 -5.81 -7.10
C LEU A 118 30.88 -5.60 -6.49
N ALA A 119 31.77 -6.59 -6.61
CA ALA A 119 33.15 -6.47 -6.13
C ALA A 119 33.92 -5.33 -6.83
N GLY A 120 33.71 -5.15 -8.15
CA GLY A 120 34.31 -4.05 -8.89
C GLY A 120 33.88 -2.67 -8.40
N PHE A 121 32.62 -2.51 -7.99
CA PHE A 121 32.15 -1.26 -7.38
C PHE A 121 32.75 -1.00 -6.00
N GLU A 122 32.92 -2.03 -5.18
CA GLU A 122 33.57 -1.93 -3.87
C GLU A 122 35.06 -1.57 -4.01
N GLU A 123 35.75 -2.15 -5.00
CA GLU A 123 37.14 -1.83 -5.34
C GLU A 123 37.28 -0.36 -5.80
N GLU A 124 36.42 0.10 -6.71
CA GLU A 124 36.40 1.50 -7.15
C GLU A 124 36.07 2.46 -5.99
N ALA A 125 35.19 2.04 -5.07
CA ALA A 125 34.82 2.83 -3.92
C ALA A 125 35.92 2.90 -2.85
N GLY A 126 36.80 1.90 -2.79
CA GLY A 126 37.80 1.74 -1.74
C GLY A 126 37.21 1.40 -0.37
N GLN A 127 35.96 0.95 -0.32
CA GLN A 127 35.23 0.59 0.90
C GLN A 127 34.08 -0.39 0.59
N PRO A 128 33.63 -1.21 1.57
CA PRO A 128 32.43 -2.03 1.43
C PRO A 128 31.19 -1.19 1.11
N LEU A 129 30.29 -1.77 0.31
CA LEU A 129 29.00 -1.16 -0.04
C LEU A 129 27.87 -2.07 0.44
N ASN A 130 26.82 -1.47 1.00
CA ASN A 130 25.61 -2.22 1.28
C ASN A 130 25.00 -2.74 -0.03
N ARG A 131 24.35 -3.90 0.03
CA ARG A 131 23.72 -4.54 -1.14
C ARG A 131 22.22 -4.61 -0.92
N CYS A 132 21.44 -4.04 -1.82
CA CYS A 132 19.98 -4.11 -1.79
C CYS A 132 19.49 -4.81 -3.05
N PHE A 133 18.90 -6.01 -2.92
CA PHE A 133 18.35 -6.78 -4.04
C PHE A 133 16.85 -6.54 -4.15
N TYR A 134 16.39 -5.89 -5.21
CA TYR A 134 14.98 -5.62 -5.47
C TYR A 134 14.41 -6.63 -6.49
N LEU A 135 13.42 -7.40 -6.07
CA LEU A 135 12.76 -8.40 -6.91
C LEU A 135 11.51 -7.79 -7.56
N SER A 136 11.71 -7.15 -8.72
CA SER A 136 10.65 -6.61 -9.58
C SER A 136 10.28 -7.61 -10.68
N THR A 137 10.17 -8.90 -10.32
CA THR A 137 9.87 -10.01 -11.24
C THR A 137 8.49 -10.59 -10.97
N ALA A 138 8.05 -11.51 -11.83
CA ALA A 138 6.84 -12.28 -11.54
C ALA A 138 7.08 -13.21 -10.32
N PRO A 139 6.05 -13.49 -9.49
CA PRO A 139 6.20 -14.17 -8.20
C PRO A 139 6.85 -15.55 -8.27
N GLU A 140 6.64 -16.29 -9.36
CA GLU A 140 7.23 -17.60 -9.60
C GLU A 140 8.76 -17.56 -9.61
N PHE A 141 9.36 -16.39 -9.88
CA PHE A 141 10.81 -16.21 -9.90
C PHE A 141 11.39 -15.80 -8.55
N PHE A 142 10.59 -15.35 -7.56
CA PHE A 142 11.14 -14.92 -6.27
C PHE A 142 11.95 -16.02 -5.59
N PRO A 143 11.45 -17.26 -5.47
CA PRO A 143 12.22 -18.30 -4.80
C PRO A 143 13.47 -18.69 -5.58
N VAL A 144 13.41 -18.68 -6.92
CA VAL A 144 14.54 -18.99 -7.80
C VAL A 144 15.68 -18.00 -7.57
N ILE A 145 15.35 -16.70 -7.56
CA ILE A 145 16.33 -15.63 -7.33
C ILE A 145 16.93 -15.75 -5.93
N VAL A 146 16.09 -15.94 -4.91
CA VAL A 146 16.54 -16.07 -3.51
C VAL A 146 17.49 -17.25 -3.33
N GLU A 147 17.16 -18.42 -3.87
CA GLU A 147 18.00 -19.62 -3.77
C GLU A 147 19.33 -19.45 -4.52
N ARG A 148 19.32 -18.76 -5.67
CA ARG A 148 20.55 -18.48 -6.42
C ARG A 148 21.45 -17.47 -5.72
N LEU A 149 20.89 -16.41 -5.13
CA LEU A 149 21.63 -15.49 -4.26
C LEU A 149 22.29 -16.27 -3.10
N GLY A 150 21.51 -17.17 -2.47
CA GLY A 150 21.98 -18.08 -1.44
C GLY A 150 23.15 -18.97 -1.86
N ALA A 151 23.01 -19.61 -3.02
CA ALA A 151 24.01 -20.53 -3.58
C ALA A 151 25.33 -19.83 -3.92
N GLN A 152 25.27 -18.57 -4.39
CA GLN A 152 26.45 -17.74 -4.67
C GLN A 152 26.97 -17.00 -3.42
N ARG A 153 26.32 -17.16 -2.26
CA ARG A 153 26.65 -16.47 -1.00
C ARG A 153 26.49 -14.94 -1.06
N LEU A 154 25.66 -14.44 -1.96
CA LEU A 154 25.40 -13.00 -2.13
C LEU A 154 24.49 -12.41 -1.06
N GLN A 155 23.82 -13.24 -0.26
CA GLN A 155 22.92 -12.84 0.83
C GLN A 155 23.63 -12.32 2.10
N HIS A 156 24.96 -12.42 2.16
CA HIS A 156 25.77 -12.05 3.32
C HIS A 156 27.02 -11.29 2.86
N HIS A 157 27.44 -10.32 3.67
CA HIS A 157 28.71 -9.61 3.52
C HIS A 157 29.25 -9.35 4.93
N ASP A 158 30.56 -9.54 5.14
CA ASP A 158 31.14 -9.46 6.49
C ASP A 158 31.18 -8.03 7.03
N ASP A 159 31.45 -7.05 6.16
CA ASP A 159 31.64 -5.64 6.53
C ASP A 159 30.52 -4.71 6.00
N ALA A 160 29.40 -5.25 5.54
CA ALA A 160 28.31 -4.47 4.96
C ALA A 160 26.95 -5.15 5.12
N GLU A 161 25.87 -4.37 5.07
CA GLU A 161 24.52 -4.88 5.18
C GLU A 161 24.01 -5.38 3.83
N VAL A 162 23.32 -6.52 3.85
CA VAL A 162 22.67 -7.11 2.67
C VAL A 162 21.18 -7.25 2.93
N ARG A 163 20.37 -6.73 2.01
CA ARG A 163 18.91 -6.69 2.12
C ARG A 163 18.26 -7.14 0.83
N ILE A 164 17.04 -7.64 0.95
CA ILE A 164 16.21 -8.08 -0.17
C ILE A 164 14.82 -7.45 -0.07
N VAL A 165 14.41 -6.78 -1.13
CA VAL A 165 13.08 -6.20 -1.30
C VAL A 165 12.28 -7.11 -2.22
N ILE A 166 11.10 -7.54 -1.77
CA ILE A 166 10.24 -8.48 -2.50
C ILE A 166 8.91 -7.78 -2.81
N GLU A 167 8.46 -7.86 -4.07
CA GLU A 167 7.16 -7.36 -4.49
C GLU A 167 6.02 -8.31 -4.13
N LYS A 168 4.79 -7.78 -4.13
CA LYS A 168 3.58 -8.59 -4.03
C LYS A 168 3.27 -9.29 -5.37
N PRO A 169 2.48 -10.38 -5.39
CA PRO A 169 1.87 -11.09 -4.25
C PRO A 169 2.83 -11.99 -3.45
N PHE A 170 2.56 -12.12 -2.15
CA PHE A 170 3.23 -13.06 -1.24
C PHE A 170 2.39 -14.33 -1.11
N GLY A 171 2.50 -15.21 -2.10
CA GLY A 171 1.60 -16.36 -2.27
C GLY A 171 0.21 -15.95 -2.76
N THR A 172 -0.59 -16.93 -3.18
CA THR A 172 -2.01 -16.74 -3.53
C THR A 172 -2.98 -17.45 -2.59
N THR A 173 -2.42 -18.22 -1.65
CA THR A 173 -3.07 -18.92 -0.54
C THR A 173 -2.18 -18.85 0.70
N LEU A 174 -2.71 -19.22 1.86
CA LEU A 174 -1.91 -19.32 3.09
C LEU A 174 -0.73 -20.30 2.92
N ALA A 175 -0.98 -21.48 2.36
CA ALA A 175 0.04 -22.51 2.18
C ALA A 175 1.18 -22.06 1.25
N GLU A 176 0.86 -21.35 0.16
CA GLU A 176 1.88 -20.78 -0.73
C GLU A 176 2.69 -19.67 -0.07
N ALA A 177 2.04 -18.84 0.76
CA ALA A 177 2.72 -17.78 1.50
C ALA A 177 3.69 -18.35 2.54
N GLU A 178 3.28 -19.38 3.28
CA GLU A 178 4.13 -20.12 4.23
C GLU A 178 5.33 -20.76 3.51
N GLU A 179 5.11 -21.43 2.38
CA GLU A 179 6.21 -22.04 1.61
C GLU A 179 7.17 -20.99 1.05
N LEU A 180 6.67 -19.89 0.50
CA LEU A 180 7.52 -18.78 0.05
C LEU A 180 8.34 -18.20 1.22
N ASN A 181 7.71 -17.94 2.36
CA ASN A 181 8.40 -17.46 3.55
C ASN A 181 9.47 -18.44 4.02
N HIS A 182 9.18 -19.75 4.04
CA HIS A 182 10.16 -20.77 4.40
C HIS A 182 11.37 -20.78 3.45
N ARG A 183 11.15 -20.68 2.14
CA ARG A 183 12.25 -20.62 1.15
C ARG A 183 13.08 -19.35 1.30
N VAL A 184 12.44 -18.22 1.56
CA VAL A 184 13.15 -16.95 1.80
C VAL A 184 14.00 -17.02 3.07
N LEU A 185 13.41 -17.51 4.18
CA LEU A 185 14.06 -17.52 5.50
C LEU A 185 15.14 -18.60 5.66
N ARG A 186 15.22 -19.56 4.74
CA ARG A 186 16.37 -20.47 4.62
C ARG A 186 17.64 -19.77 4.12
N VAL A 187 17.49 -18.65 3.42
CA VAL A 187 18.59 -17.90 2.81
C VAL A 187 18.85 -16.60 3.56
N PHE A 188 17.81 -15.78 3.74
CA PHE A 188 17.89 -14.47 4.39
C PHE A 188 17.33 -14.53 5.82
N ARG A 189 17.87 -13.71 6.73
CA ARG A 189 17.23 -13.48 8.03
C ARG A 189 16.06 -12.52 7.85
N GLU A 190 15.04 -12.59 8.70
CA GLU A 190 13.85 -11.72 8.59
C GLU A 190 14.20 -10.22 8.61
N GLN A 191 15.23 -9.81 9.35
CA GLN A 191 15.71 -8.41 9.37
C GLN A 191 16.30 -7.93 8.03
N GLN A 192 16.64 -8.85 7.12
CA GLN A 192 17.13 -8.55 5.78
C GLN A 192 15.99 -8.48 4.75
N VAL A 193 14.76 -8.87 5.10
CA VAL A 193 13.65 -9.04 4.15
C VAL A 193 12.67 -7.88 4.25
N PHE A 194 12.43 -7.23 3.12
CA PHE A 194 11.61 -6.04 2.97
C PHE A 194 10.44 -6.34 2.02
N ARG A 195 9.29 -6.72 2.59
CA ARG A 195 8.09 -7.07 1.80
C ARG A 195 7.28 -5.83 1.47
N ILE A 196 7.13 -5.53 0.18
CA ILE A 196 6.48 -4.30 -0.27
C ILE A 196 4.97 -4.38 -0.10
N ASP A 197 4.45 -3.38 0.59
CA ASP A 197 3.08 -2.90 0.46
C ASP A 197 3.14 -1.39 0.17
N HIS A 198 2.91 -1.02 -1.08
CA HIS A 198 3.05 0.38 -1.50
C HIS A 198 2.01 1.34 -0.87
N TYR A 199 0.94 0.85 -0.23
CA TYR A 199 0.05 1.72 0.53
C TYR A 199 0.73 2.22 1.81
N LEU A 200 1.59 1.42 2.44
CA LEU A 200 2.35 1.82 3.62
C LEU A 200 3.33 2.97 3.33
N GLY A 201 3.81 3.05 2.09
CA GLY A 201 4.66 4.16 1.63
C GLY A 201 3.92 5.49 1.42
N LYS A 202 2.59 5.55 1.56
CA LYS A 202 1.83 6.79 1.43
C LYS A 202 1.94 7.63 2.70
N GLU A 203 2.20 8.92 2.53
CA GLU A 203 2.37 9.89 3.63
C GLU A 203 1.20 9.87 4.64
N THR A 204 -0.03 9.73 4.14
CA THR A 204 -1.25 9.71 4.95
C THR A 204 -1.36 8.48 5.87
N VAL A 205 -0.74 7.35 5.51
CA VAL A 205 -0.71 6.16 6.38
C VAL A 205 0.23 6.39 7.57
N GLN A 206 1.37 7.02 7.35
CA GLN A 206 2.26 7.40 8.45
C GLN A 206 1.64 8.47 9.34
N ASN A 207 0.96 9.44 8.73
CA ASN A 207 0.23 10.45 9.47
C ASN A 207 -0.85 9.88 10.37
N LEU A 208 -1.46 8.74 10.04
CA LEU A 208 -2.42 8.08 10.93
C LEU A 208 -1.79 7.75 12.30
N MET A 209 -0.52 7.33 12.32
CA MET A 209 0.19 7.06 13.57
C MET A 209 0.46 8.35 14.36
N ALA A 210 0.96 9.39 13.68
CA ALA A 210 1.16 10.70 14.31
C ALA A 210 -0.16 11.29 14.82
N PHE A 211 -1.22 11.20 14.02
CA PHE A 211 -2.54 11.69 14.35
C PHE A 211 -3.11 11.02 15.60
N ARG A 212 -2.97 9.70 15.73
CA ARG A 212 -3.46 8.96 16.91
C ARG A 212 -2.62 9.22 18.14
N PHE A 213 -1.30 9.08 18.05
CA PHE A 213 -0.44 8.97 19.22
C PHE A 213 0.23 10.28 19.64
N ALA A 214 0.26 11.30 18.78
CA ALA A 214 0.78 12.63 19.13
C ALA A 214 -0.31 13.62 19.59
N ASN A 215 -1.59 13.24 19.53
CA ASN A 215 -2.71 14.13 19.84
C ASN A 215 -3.54 13.61 21.01
N GLY A 216 -3.41 14.25 22.18
CA GLY A 216 -4.19 13.92 23.38
C GLY A 216 -5.71 14.10 23.22
N LEU A 217 -6.16 14.75 22.14
CA LEU A 217 -7.58 14.89 21.81
C LEU A 217 -8.20 13.60 21.25
N PHE A 218 -7.45 12.81 20.47
CA PHE A 218 -8.01 11.69 19.70
C PHE A 218 -7.90 10.34 20.39
N GLU A 219 -6.76 10.03 21.00
CA GLU A 219 -6.56 8.72 21.64
C GLU A 219 -7.63 8.35 22.70
N PRO A 220 -8.11 9.28 23.57
CA PRO A 220 -9.15 8.95 24.55
C PRO A 220 -10.49 8.50 23.94
N VAL A 221 -10.82 8.97 22.73
CA VAL A 221 -12.04 8.59 22.01
C VAL A 221 -11.81 7.43 21.02
N TRP A 222 -10.59 6.90 20.92
CA TRP A 222 -10.22 5.88 19.94
C TRP A 222 -10.50 4.45 20.43
N ASN A 223 -11.74 4.18 20.86
CA ASN A 223 -12.12 2.87 21.40
C ASN A 223 -13.64 2.63 21.31
N ARG A 224 -14.05 1.39 21.58
CA ARG A 224 -15.45 0.91 21.58
C ARG A 224 -16.46 1.71 22.41
N ASN A 225 -16.02 2.54 23.36
CA ASN A 225 -16.97 3.37 24.12
C ASN A 225 -17.50 4.54 23.27
N TYR A 226 -16.69 5.04 22.35
CA TYR A 226 -16.98 6.24 21.56
C TYR A 226 -17.10 5.97 20.07
N ILE A 227 -16.42 4.97 19.53
CA ILE A 227 -16.52 4.58 18.12
C ILE A 227 -17.72 3.64 17.95
N ASP A 228 -18.54 3.93 16.94
CA ASP A 228 -19.68 3.11 16.50
C ASP A 228 -19.23 2.08 15.46
N ASN A 229 -18.60 2.54 14.37
CA ASN A 229 -18.08 1.69 13.31
C ASN A 229 -16.91 2.35 12.57
N ILE A 230 -16.13 1.52 11.88
CA ILE A 230 -15.02 1.95 11.02
C ILE A 230 -15.26 1.41 9.62
N GLN A 231 -15.12 2.26 8.61
CA GLN A 231 -15.23 1.89 7.20
C GLN A 231 -13.93 2.21 6.47
N ILE A 232 -13.31 1.20 5.85
CA ILE A 232 -12.13 1.34 5.00
C ILE A 232 -12.59 1.10 3.57
N THR A 233 -12.48 2.12 2.72
CA THR A 233 -12.90 2.06 1.32
C THR A 233 -11.70 2.26 0.42
N ALA A 234 -11.51 1.36 -0.55
CA ALA A 234 -10.58 1.51 -1.66
C ALA A 234 -11.34 1.36 -2.99
N ALA A 235 -11.87 2.46 -3.50
CA ALA A 235 -12.62 2.49 -4.74
C ALA A 235 -11.78 2.98 -5.92
N GLU A 236 -11.94 2.34 -7.07
CA GLU A 236 -11.32 2.71 -8.33
C GLU A 236 -12.40 2.96 -9.39
N ASP A 237 -12.28 4.06 -10.13
CA ASP A 237 -13.14 4.37 -11.28
C ASP A 237 -12.70 3.66 -12.57
N ILE A 238 -11.45 3.18 -12.61
CA ILE A 238 -10.91 2.40 -13.72
C ILE A 238 -11.37 0.94 -13.67
N GLY A 239 -11.45 0.31 -14.86
CA GLY A 239 -11.62 -1.13 -15.01
C GLY A 239 -10.30 -1.90 -14.94
N ILE A 240 -10.31 -3.16 -15.38
CA ILE A 240 -9.10 -3.99 -15.40
C ILE A 240 -8.09 -3.61 -16.49
N GLY A 241 -8.56 -2.97 -17.58
CA GLY A 241 -7.72 -2.60 -18.72
C GLY A 241 -6.97 -3.79 -19.30
N THR A 242 -5.68 -3.63 -19.58
CA THR A 242 -4.84 -4.68 -20.21
C THR A 242 -4.39 -5.78 -19.25
N ARG A 243 -4.84 -5.77 -17.98
CA ARG A 243 -4.38 -6.70 -16.93
C ARG A 243 -5.29 -7.91 -16.73
N ALA A 244 -6.17 -8.22 -17.69
CA ALA A 244 -7.13 -9.32 -17.60
C ALA A 244 -6.48 -10.65 -17.14
N GLY A 245 -5.41 -11.09 -17.80
CA GLY A 245 -4.75 -12.36 -17.47
C GLY A 245 -4.16 -12.46 -16.06
N TYR A 246 -3.78 -11.34 -15.43
CA TYR A 246 -3.37 -11.34 -14.02
C TYR A 246 -4.58 -11.22 -13.09
N TYR A 247 -5.49 -10.28 -13.41
CA TYR A 247 -6.58 -9.92 -12.52
C TYR A 247 -7.59 -11.06 -12.37
N ASP A 248 -7.82 -11.83 -13.44
CA ASP A 248 -8.77 -12.95 -13.44
C ASP A 248 -8.34 -14.11 -12.51
N HIS A 249 -7.07 -14.16 -12.11
CA HIS A 249 -6.58 -15.10 -11.08
C HIS A 249 -6.53 -14.49 -9.68
N ALA A 250 -6.40 -13.16 -9.57
CA ALA A 250 -6.26 -12.49 -8.28
C ALA A 250 -7.63 -12.14 -7.65
N GLY A 251 -8.48 -11.45 -8.40
CA GLY A 251 -9.72 -10.85 -7.88
C GLY A 251 -9.48 -9.68 -6.92
N ALA A 252 -10.55 -8.96 -6.60
CA ALA A 252 -10.49 -7.80 -5.70
C ALA A 252 -10.03 -8.17 -4.26
N LEU A 253 -10.36 -9.38 -3.80
CA LEU A 253 -10.02 -9.84 -2.46
C LEU A 253 -8.50 -9.99 -2.27
N ARG A 254 -7.81 -10.68 -3.20
CA ARG A 254 -6.35 -10.85 -3.10
C ARG A 254 -5.60 -9.59 -3.53
N ASP A 255 -6.12 -8.84 -4.51
CA ASP A 255 -5.39 -7.69 -5.07
C ASP A 255 -5.30 -6.51 -4.09
N LEU A 256 -6.37 -6.24 -3.31
CA LEU A 256 -6.45 -5.08 -2.40
C LEU A 256 -6.80 -5.44 -0.94
N VAL A 257 -7.69 -6.42 -0.68
CA VAL A 257 -8.14 -6.67 0.70
C VAL A 257 -7.06 -7.35 1.53
N GLN A 258 -6.49 -8.45 1.03
CA GLN A 258 -5.52 -9.29 1.74
C GLN A 258 -4.29 -8.53 2.22
N ASN A 259 -3.83 -7.57 1.44
CA ASN A 259 -2.66 -6.75 1.75
C ASN A 259 -3.08 -5.38 2.29
N HIS A 260 -3.37 -4.44 1.40
CA HIS A 260 -3.48 -3.02 1.66
C HIS A 260 -4.56 -2.71 2.70
N MET A 261 -5.76 -3.27 2.55
CA MET A 261 -6.86 -2.93 3.46
C MET A 261 -6.69 -3.52 4.84
N LEU A 262 -6.15 -4.75 4.95
CA LEU A 262 -5.80 -5.31 6.26
C LEU A 262 -4.64 -4.54 6.90
N GLN A 263 -3.67 -4.04 6.14
CA GLN A 263 -2.63 -3.14 6.64
C GLN A 263 -3.21 -1.82 7.18
N LEU A 264 -4.12 -1.18 6.44
CA LEU A 264 -4.81 0.02 6.90
C LEU A 264 -5.63 -0.26 8.17
N LEU A 265 -6.32 -1.39 8.23
CA LEU A 265 -7.04 -1.83 9.43
C LEU A 265 -6.09 -1.92 10.62
N CYS A 266 -4.90 -2.52 10.44
CA CYS A 266 -3.91 -2.63 11.51
C CYS A 266 -3.47 -1.26 12.01
N HIS A 267 -3.16 -0.30 11.13
CA HIS A 267 -2.77 1.06 11.56
C HIS A 267 -3.88 1.81 12.31
N VAL A 268 -5.14 1.56 11.96
CA VAL A 268 -6.29 2.11 12.70
C VAL A 268 -6.45 1.45 14.06
N ALA A 269 -6.25 0.14 14.14
CA ALA A 269 -6.65 -0.66 15.29
C ALA A 269 -5.53 -0.95 16.31
N MET A 270 -4.26 -0.85 15.93
CA MET A 270 -3.13 -1.20 16.80
C MET A 270 -3.08 -0.33 18.06
N GLU A 271 -2.55 -0.87 19.17
CA GLU A 271 -2.32 -0.08 20.38
C GLU A 271 -1.15 0.89 20.16
N PRO A 272 -1.00 1.92 21.04
CA PRO A 272 0.21 2.73 21.04
C PRO A 272 1.45 1.85 21.27
N PRO A 273 2.46 1.89 20.38
CA PRO A 273 3.70 1.16 20.59
C PRO A 273 4.49 1.81 21.75
N VAL A 274 5.39 1.05 22.39
CA VAL A 274 6.21 1.57 23.50
C VAL A 274 7.24 2.58 22.99
N HIS A 275 7.81 2.29 21.83
CA HIS A 275 8.77 3.09 21.07
C HIS A 275 8.40 3.06 19.59
N PHE A 276 8.84 4.08 18.87
CA PHE A 276 8.65 4.16 17.42
C PHE A 276 9.77 3.42 16.68
N THR A 277 9.83 2.10 16.87
CA THR A 277 10.77 1.21 16.16
C THR A 277 10.00 0.22 15.27
N ALA A 278 10.65 -0.26 14.21
CA ALA A 278 10.02 -1.12 13.23
C ALA A 278 9.41 -2.39 13.85
N ASP A 279 10.11 -3.07 14.76
CA ASP A 279 9.59 -4.30 15.38
C ASP A 279 8.42 -4.04 16.31
N GLU A 280 8.45 -2.99 17.12
CA GLU A 280 7.35 -2.71 18.06
C GLU A 280 6.06 -2.29 17.34
N ILE A 281 6.18 -1.51 16.26
CA ILE A 281 5.03 -1.19 15.41
C ILE A 281 4.46 -2.46 14.77
N ARG A 282 5.32 -3.31 14.22
CA ARG A 282 4.90 -4.58 13.59
C ARG A 282 4.30 -5.55 14.60
N ASP A 283 4.80 -5.61 15.83
CA ASP A 283 4.23 -6.42 16.91
C ASP A 283 2.79 -5.99 17.25
N GLU A 284 2.52 -4.69 17.34
CA GLU A 284 1.17 -4.19 17.60
C GLU A 284 0.22 -4.42 16.41
N LYS A 285 0.73 -4.39 15.16
CA LYS A 285 -0.04 -4.78 13.96
C LYS A 285 -0.38 -6.27 13.97
N VAL A 286 0.59 -7.15 14.24
CA VAL A 286 0.38 -8.61 14.32
C VAL A 286 -0.62 -8.96 15.42
N LYS A 287 -0.55 -8.28 16.58
CA LYS A 287 -1.50 -8.46 17.68
C LYS A 287 -2.94 -8.16 17.26
N VAL A 288 -3.17 -7.13 16.43
CA VAL A 288 -4.47 -6.87 15.82
C VAL A 288 -4.89 -8.03 14.93
N LEU A 289 -4.05 -8.44 13.98
CA LEU A 289 -4.37 -9.52 13.04
C LEU A 289 -4.70 -10.82 13.77
N ARG A 290 -3.96 -11.18 14.82
CA ARG A 290 -4.23 -12.34 15.68
C ARG A 290 -5.52 -12.22 16.48
N SER A 291 -5.99 -11.00 16.73
CA SER A 291 -7.27 -10.73 17.40
C SER A 291 -8.46 -10.80 16.45
N ILE A 292 -8.26 -10.96 15.15
CA ILE A 292 -9.36 -11.20 14.19
C ILE A 292 -9.58 -12.72 14.10
N PRO A 293 -10.76 -13.25 14.47
CA PRO A 293 -11.04 -14.67 14.32
C PRO A 293 -10.89 -15.12 12.87
N ALA A 294 -10.37 -16.33 12.65
CA ALA A 294 -10.44 -16.92 11.32
C ALA A 294 -11.92 -17.19 11.02
N PRO A 295 -12.45 -16.78 9.85
CA PRO A 295 -13.85 -17.01 9.52
C PRO A 295 -14.23 -18.49 9.59
N ALA A 296 -15.31 -18.80 10.32
CA ALA A 296 -15.92 -20.12 10.28
C ALA A 296 -16.75 -20.29 8.99
N GLU A 297 -16.81 -21.52 8.45
CA GLU A 297 -17.46 -21.79 7.16
C GLU A 297 -18.93 -21.33 7.10
N ASP A 298 -19.66 -21.45 8.21
CA ASP A 298 -21.07 -21.08 8.34
C ASP A 298 -21.31 -19.57 8.51
N GLU A 299 -20.26 -18.79 8.75
CA GLU A 299 -20.33 -17.32 8.89
C GLU A 299 -19.95 -16.58 7.61
N LEU A 300 -19.28 -17.25 6.66
CA LEU A 300 -18.67 -16.63 5.48
C LEU A 300 -19.63 -15.78 4.65
N GLU A 301 -20.86 -16.27 4.43
CA GLU A 301 -21.88 -15.54 3.66
C GLU A 301 -22.41 -14.29 4.38
N ARG A 302 -22.27 -14.23 5.71
CA ARG A 302 -22.69 -13.08 6.53
C ARG A 302 -21.60 -12.03 6.68
N ILE A 303 -20.33 -12.41 6.47
CA ILE A 303 -19.19 -11.52 6.70
C ILE A 303 -18.50 -11.08 5.41
N ALA A 304 -18.72 -11.76 4.28
CA ALA A 304 -18.04 -11.47 3.03
C ALA A 304 -18.99 -11.49 1.84
N MET A 305 -18.87 -10.49 0.97
CA MET A 305 -19.67 -10.32 -0.24
C MET A 305 -18.76 -10.05 -1.44
N ARG A 306 -19.07 -10.68 -2.58
CA ARG A 306 -18.37 -10.46 -3.85
C ARG A 306 -19.32 -10.15 -5.00
N ALA A 307 -18.87 -9.31 -5.92
CA ALA A 307 -19.63 -8.95 -7.13
C ALA A 307 -18.73 -8.65 -8.33
N GLN A 308 -19.34 -8.55 -9.51
CA GLN A 308 -18.70 -8.18 -10.78
C GLN A 308 -19.34 -6.92 -11.38
N TYR A 309 -18.55 -6.03 -11.97
CA TYR A 309 -19.11 -4.87 -12.67
C TYR A 309 -19.76 -5.29 -14.00
N ALA A 310 -20.97 -4.78 -14.22
CA ALA A 310 -21.73 -4.87 -15.46
C ALA A 310 -21.47 -3.62 -16.35
N PRO A 311 -21.91 -3.63 -17.63
CA PRO A 311 -21.85 -2.45 -18.47
C PRO A 311 -22.53 -1.26 -17.79
N GLY A 312 -22.02 -0.06 -18.03
CA GLY A 312 -22.53 1.16 -17.40
C GLY A 312 -21.82 2.40 -17.92
N ARG A 313 -21.84 3.48 -17.14
CA ARG A 313 -21.24 4.76 -17.52
C ARG A 313 -20.29 5.30 -16.45
N VAL A 314 -19.04 5.53 -16.83
CA VAL A 314 -18.01 6.13 -15.97
C VAL A 314 -17.51 7.41 -16.61
N GLY A 315 -17.51 8.53 -15.87
CA GLY A 315 -17.05 9.81 -16.42
C GLY A 315 -17.87 10.33 -17.61
N GLY A 316 -19.07 9.80 -17.83
CA GLY A 316 -19.93 10.12 -18.98
C GLY A 316 -19.74 9.21 -20.21
N GLU A 317 -18.77 8.30 -20.19
CA GLU A 317 -18.51 7.35 -21.29
C GLU A 317 -19.12 5.97 -20.98
N ASP A 318 -19.66 5.30 -22.01
CA ASP A 318 -20.12 3.92 -21.89
C ASP A 318 -18.92 2.97 -21.79
N VAL A 319 -18.98 2.06 -20.83
CA VAL A 319 -17.89 1.11 -20.55
C VAL A 319 -18.42 -0.32 -20.50
N PRO A 320 -17.62 -1.31 -20.97
CA PRO A 320 -18.03 -2.71 -20.97
C PRO A 320 -18.12 -3.28 -19.55
N GLY A 321 -18.89 -4.35 -19.41
CA GLY A 321 -18.88 -5.17 -18.19
C GLY A 321 -17.65 -6.08 -18.12
N TYR A 322 -17.34 -6.64 -16.95
CA TYR A 322 -16.12 -7.43 -16.73
C TYR A 322 -15.97 -8.61 -17.71
N LEU A 323 -17.06 -9.38 -17.90
CA LEU A 323 -17.09 -10.52 -18.83
C LEU A 323 -17.04 -10.12 -20.32
N GLN A 324 -17.09 -8.82 -20.62
CA GLN A 324 -16.97 -8.26 -21.97
C GLN A 324 -15.58 -7.65 -22.24
N GLU A 325 -14.71 -7.60 -21.23
CA GLU A 325 -13.35 -7.09 -21.38
C GLU A 325 -12.49 -8.08 -22.17
N GLU A 326 -11.55 -7.55 -22.96
CA GLU A 326 -10.65 -8.36 -23.75
C GLU A 326 -9.73 -9.21 -22.85
N GLY A 327 -9.71 -10.53 -23.08
CA GLY A 327 -8.89 -11.47 -22.33
C GLY A 327 -9.53 -12.03 -21.06
N VAL A 328 -10.78 -11.68 -20.76
CA VAL A 328 -11.55 -12.30 -19.65
C VAL A 328 -12.39 -13.48 -20.17
N PRO A 329 -12.33 -14.66 -19.52
CA PRO A 329 -13.21 -15.77 -19.85
C PRO A 329 -14.70 -15.42 -19.64
N PRO A 330 -15.60 -15.80 -20.56
CA PRO A 330 -17.03 -15.46 -20.46
C PRO A 330 -17.74 -16.15 -19.28
N ASP A 331 -17.14 -17.18 -18.70
CA ASP A 331 -17.57 -17.94 -17.54
C ASP A 331 -16.77 -17.62 -16.26
N SER A 332 -15.99 -16.52 -16.27
CA SER A 332 -15.19 -16.12 -15.10
C SER A 332 -16.06 -15.84 -13.88
N ASN A 333 -15.63 -16.38 -12.73
CA ASN A 333 -16.23 -16.16 -11.42
C ASN A 333 -15.38 -15.22 -10.56
N THR A 334 -14.49 -14.44 -11.18
CA THR A 334 -13.55 -13.57 -10.46
C THR A 334 -14.20 -12.26 -10.07
N GLU A 335 -14.14 -11.92 -8.79
CA GLU A 335 -14.78 -10.71 -8.28
C GLU A 335 -14.00 -9.45 -8.63
N THR A 336 -14.72 -8.41 -9.05
CA THR A 336 -14.18 -7.06 -9.26
C THR A 336 -14.57 -6.10 -8.13
N TYR A 337 -15.38 -6.59 -7.19
CA TYR A 337 -15.78 -5.92 -5.96
C TYR A 337 -15.78 -6.95 -4.83
N ALA A 338 -15.24 -6.56 -3.68
CA ALA A 338 -15.27 -7.35 -2.46
C ALA A 338 -15.59 -6.44 -1.27
N ALA A 339 -16.47 -6.89 -0.38
CA ALA A 339 -16.77 -6.23 0.88
C ALA A 339 -16.74 -7.24 2.04
N LEU A 340 -16.13 -6.86 3.15
CA LEU A 340 -15.99 -7.68 4.36
C LEU A 340 -16.50 -6.90 5.58
N ARG A 341 -17.11 -7.64 6.51
CA ARG A 341 -17.35 -7.22 7.89
C ARG A 341 -16.43 -8.04 8.80
N LEU A 342 -15.52 -7.37 9.48
CA LEU A 342 -14.59 -7.99 10.43
C LEU A 342 -14.85 -7.47 11.84
N HIS A 343 -14.52 -8.29 12.83
CA HIS A 343 -14.45 -7.90 14.23
C HIS A 343 -13.04 -8.17 14.76
N ILE A 344 -12.61 -7.35 15.72
CA ILE A 344 -11.32 -7.48 16.39
C ILE A 344 -11.63 -7.81 17.86
N ASP A 345 -11.39 -9.06 18.24
CA ASP A 345 -11.71 -9.63 19.55
C ASP A 345 -10.66 -9.24 20.60
N ASN A 346 -10.65 -7.96 20.94
CA ASN A 346 -9.83 -7.43 22.01
C ASN A 346 -10.57 -6.37 22.83
N TRP A 347 -9.96 -5.93 23.93
CA TRP A 347 -10.58 -4.98 24.87
C TRP A 347 -10.97 -3.64 24.23
N ARG A 348 -10.18 -3.13 23.28
CA ARG A 348 -10.41 -1.83 22.65
C ARG A 348 -11.54 -1.86 21.64
N TRP A 349 -11.67 -2.96 20.88
CA TRP A 349 -12.53 -3.04 19.69
C TRP A 349 -13.72 -4.00 19.83
N ALA A 350 -13.86 -4.71 20.95
CA ALA A 350 -14.99 -5.61 21.18
C ALA A 350 -16.35 -4.93 20.88
N GLY A 351 -17.08 -5.51 19.92
CA GLY A 351 -18.40 -5.05 19.48
C GLY A 351 -18.39 -3.90 18.47
N VAL A 352 -17.23 -3.42 18.02
CA VAL A 352 -17.12 -2.41 16.94
C VAL A 352 -16.88 -3.13 15.62
N PRO A 353 -17.80 -3.03 14.63
CA PRO A 353 -17.57 -3.61 13.31
C PRO A 353 -16.59 -2.78 12.49
N PHE A 354 -15.70 -3.48 11.80
CA PHE A 354 -14.82 -2.96 10.77
C PHE A 354 -15.34 -3.40 9.40
N TYR A 355 -15.74 -2.43 8.59
CA TYR A 355 -16.22 -2.68 7.25
C TYR A 355 -15.15 -2.33 6.23
N LEU A 356 -14.81 -3.29 5.40
CA LEU A 356 -13.84 -3.13 4.33
C LEU A 356 -14.63 -3.26 3.03
N ARG A 357 -14.45 -2.34 2.08
CA ARG A 357 -14.88 -2.59 0.70
C ARG A 357 -13.90 -2.05 -0.32
N THR A 358 -13.85 -2.74 -1.44
CA THR A 358 -13.06 -2.35 -2.59
C THR A 358 -13.78 -2.74 -3.87
N GLY A 359 -13.53 -1.98 -4.94
CA GLY A 359 -14.03 -2.36 -6.24
C GLY A 359 -13.52 -1.49 -7.38
N LYS A 360 -13.57 -2.08 -8.58
CA LYS A 360 -13.29 -1.41 -9.86
C LYS A 360 -14.58 -0.89 -10.48
N ARG A 361 -14.44 0.08 -11.39
CA ARG A 361 -15.57 0.77 -12.05
C ARG A 361 -16.59 1.34 -11.06
N LEU A 362 -16.14 1.84 -9.92
CA LEU A 362 -16.99 2.57 -8.98
C LEU A 362 -17.12 4.04 -9.39
N ALA A 363 -18.01 4.77 -8.70
CA ALA A 363 -18.39 6.14 -9.05
C ALA A 363 -17.22 7.13 -9.14
N ARG A 364 -16.20 6.98 -8.29
CA ARG A 364 -14.95 7.74 -8.36
C ARG A 364 -13.82 7.00 -7.66
N LYS A 365 -12.58 7.37 -8.01
CA LYS A 365 -11.40 6.94 -7.26
C LYS A 365 -11.34 7.56 -5.87
N VAL A 366 -11.32 6.73 -4.83
CA VAL A 366 -11.07 7.17 -3.44
C VAL A 366 -10.49 6.03 -2.59
N THR A 367 -9.48 6.33 -1.79
CA THR A 367 -9.01 5.52 -0.69
C THR A 367 -9.20 6.33 0.59
N GLU A 368 -10.04 5.87 1.50
CA GLU A 368 -10.32 6.57 2.74
C GLU A 368 -10.65 5.62 3.90
N ILE A 369 -10.45 6.15 5.11
CA ILE A 369 -10.85 5.52 6.37
C ILE A 369 -11.84 6.46 7.04
N ALA A 370 -13.07 6.00 7.24
CA ALA A 370 -14.12 6.74 7.93
C ALA A 370 -14.36 6.13 9.31
N ILE A 371 -14.15 6.92 10.36
CA ILE A 371 -14.36 6.53 11.75
C ILE A 371 -15.60 7.27 12.24
N THR A 372 -16.68 6.53 12.45
CA THR A 372 -17.96 7.09 12.91
C THR A 372 -18.03 6.95 14.43
N LEU A 373 -18.20 8.07 15.13
CA LEU A 373 -18.45 8.05 16.57
C LEU A 373 -19.91 7.72 16.87
N LYS A 374 -20.19 7.26 18.09
CA LYS A 374 -21.55 7.06 18.59
C LYS A 374 -22.29 8.40 18.69
N PRO A 375 -23.62 8.39 18.50
CA PRO A 375 -24.42 9.59 18.72
C PRO A 375 -24.32 10.06 20.18
N VAL A 376 -24.56 11.35 20.41
CA VAL A 376 -24.68 11.88 21.77
C VAL A 376 -25.85 11.20 22.49
N PRO A 377 -25.71 10.86 23.79
CA PRO A 377 -26.72 10.09 24.52
C PRO A 377 -28.03 10.87 24.73
N HIS A 378 -27.95 12.20 24.78
CA HIS A 378 -29.12 13.06 24.91
C HIS A 378 -28.94 14.34 24.09
N LEU A 379 -29.87 14.60 23.17
CA LEU A 379 -29.89 15.83 22.38
C LEU A 379 -30.93 16.80 22.94
N ALA A 380 -30.48 17.79 23.71
CA ALA A 380 -31.34 18.84 24.27
C ALA A 380 -31.83 19.87 23.21
N PHE A 381 -31.24 19.86 22.01
CA PHE A 381 -31.48 20.84 20.95
C PHE A 381 -32.43 20.27 19.88
N GLN A 382 -33.74 20.24 20.16
CA GLN A 382 -34.77 19.69 19.27
C GLN A 382 -35.74 20.76 18.72
N GLN A 383 -35.24 21.96 18.39
CA GLN A 383 -36.08 22.98 17.75
C GLN A 383 -36.36 22.64 16.27
N ASP A 384 -37.58 22.95 15.82
CA ASP A 384 -38.04 22.80 14.43
C ASP A 384 -37.05 23.38 13.40
N GLY A 385 -36.58 22.50 12.51
CA GLY A 385 -35.62 22.79 11.45
C GLY A 385 -34.16 22.43 11.78
N SER A 386 -33.89 21.79 12.93
CA SER A 386 -32.60 21.11 13.15
C SER A 386 -32.59 19.82 12.33
N VAL A 387 -31.76 19.74 11.30
CA VAL A 387 -31.50 18.47 10.61
C VAL A 387 -30.72 17.62 11.62
N GLY A 388 -31.34 16.55 12.13
CA GLY A 388 -30.88 15.79 13.30
C GLY A 388 -29.36 15.65 13.39
N VAL A 389 -28.81 15.85 14.59
CA VAL A 389 -27.36 15.79 14.83
C VAL A 389 -26.85 14.43 14.38
N ARG A 390 -26.15 14.42 13.25
CA ARG A 390 -25.46 13.23 12.75
C ARG A 390 -24.30 12.91 13.68
N PRO A 391 -23.95 11.63 13.87
CA PRO A 391 -22.77 11.29 14.63
C PRO A 391 -21.53 11.93 14.02
N ASN A 392 -20.55 12.28 14.87
CA ASN A 392 -19.31 12.87 14.37
C ASN A 392 -18.55 11.83 13.55
N GLN A 393 -17.89 12.29 12.50
CA GLN A 393 -17.09 11.44 11.63
C GLN A 393 -15.71 12.04 11.46
N LEU A 394 -14.70 11.21 11.71
CA LEU A 394 -13.32 11.50 11.35
C LEU A 394 -13.00 10.74 10.06
N ILE A 395 -12.67 11.47 9.00
CA ILE A 395 -12.35 10.92 7.69
C ILE A 395 -10.88 11.16 7.42
N LEU A 396 -10.15 10.09 7.15
CA LEU A 396 -8.76 10.12 6.71
C LEU A 396 -8.76 9.76 5.23
N THR A 397 -8.49 10.74 4.38
CA THR A 397 -8.43 10.52 2.93
C THR A 397 -6.99 10.25 2.54
N LEU A 398 -6.74 9.04 2.04
CA LEU A 398 -5.41 8.61 1.61
C LEU A 398 -5.14 8.96 0.16
N GLN A 399 -6.16 8.97 -0.70
CA GLN A 399 -6.05 9.37 -2.10
C GLN A 399 -7.46 9.52 -2.72
N PRO A 400 -7.69 10.40 -3.69
CA PRO A 400 -6.91 11.62 -3.97
C PRO A 400 -7.15 12.67 -2.89
N ASN A 401 -6.34 13.75 -2.88
CA ASN A 401 -6.46 14.85 -1.92
C ASN A 401 -6.21 14.39 -0.48
N GLU A 402 -4.99 13.93 -0.26
CA GLU A 402 -4.44 13.49 1.02
C GLU A 402 -4.78 14.48 2.13
N GLY A 403 -5.46 14.01 3.19
CA GLY A 403 -5.92 14.91 4.24
C GLY A 403 -6.77 14.25 5.32
N VAL A 404 -7.22 15.09 6.25
CA VAL A 404 -8.07 14.72 7.38
C VAL A 404 -9.26 15.66 7.44
N SER A 405 -10.47 15.12 7.61
CA SER A 405 -11.71 15.90 7.78
C SER A 405 -12.45 15.44 9.03
N LEU A 406 -12.86 16.38 9.87
CA LEU A 406 -13.69 16.14 11.05
C LEU A 406 -15.06 16.79 10.86
N SER A 407 -16.11 15.97 10.81
CA SER A 407 -17.50 16.43 10.72
C SER A 407 -18.12 16.57 12.11
N LEU A 408 -18.58 17.78 12.44
CA LEU A 408 -19.13 18.14 13.75
C LEU A 408 -20.39 19.00 13.63
N GLY A 409 -21.24 18.99 14.65
CA GLY A 409 -22.42 19.85 14.70
C GLY A 409 -22.08 21.28 15.13
N ALA A 410 -22.46 22.27 14.33
CA ALA A 410 -22.33 23.69 14.69
C ALA A 410 -23.68 24.42 14.63
N LYS A 411 -23.83 25.45 15.48
CA LYS A 411 -25.01 26.32 15.47
C LYS A 411 -25.04 27.13 14.17
N ILE A 412 -26.18 27.10 13.48
CA ILE A 412 -26.44 27.99 12.35
C ILE A 412 -26.48 29.45 12.87
N PRO A 413 -25.71 30.37 12.28
CA PRO A 413 -25.80 31.79 12.63
C PRO A 413 -27.24 32.31 12.53
N GLY A 414 -27.73 32.93 13.61
CA GLY A 414 -29.12 33.39 13.71
C GLY A 414 -29.67 33.34 15.14
N SER A 415 -30.95 33.71 15.27
CA SER A 415 -31.66 33.83 16.55
C SER A 415 -32.22 32.50 17.08
N ARG A 416 -32.36 31.47 16.22
CA ARG A 416 -32.85 30.14 16.61
C ARG A 416 -31.70 29.19 16.93
N MET A 417 -31.94 28.22 17.81
CA MET A 417 -30.95 27.19 18.16
C MET A 417 -31.09 26.00 17.21
N ARG A 418 -30.51 26.13 16.02
CA ARG A 418 -30.49 25.07 15.00
C ARG A 418 -29.06 24.61 14.78
N ILE A 419 -28.86 23.30 14.73
CA ILE A 419 -27.54 22.69 14.52
C ILE A 419 -27.48 22.10 13.11
N ARG A 420 -26.33 22.25 12.45
CA ARG A 420 -26.02 21.60 11.16
C ARG A 420 -24.60 21.02 11.20
N PRO A 421 -24.33 19.89 10.52
CA PRO A 421 -22.95 19.45 10.32
C PRO A 421 -22.13 20.50 9.58
N VAL A 422 -20.89 20.68 10.03
CA VAL A 422 -19.81 21.43 9.39
C VAL A 422 -18.56 20.56 9.39
N ASN A 423 -17.66 20.79 8.43
CA ASN A 423 -16.40 20.06 8.33
C ASN A 423 -15.25 20.99 8.69
N MET A 424 -14.32 20.49 9.50
CA MET A 424 -12.98 21.06 9.63
C MET A 424 -12.03 20.20 8.81
N GLU A 425 -11.29 20.82 7.89
CA GLU A 425 -10.49 20.10 6.89
C GLU A 425 -9.02 20.51 6.97
N PHE A 426 -8.15 19.53 6.85
CA PHE A 426 -6.72 19.66 6.69
C PHE A 426 -6.31 18.89 5.43
N LEU A 427 -5.60 19.56 4.51
CA LEU A 427 -5.14 18.98 3.24
C LEU A 427 -3.64 19.13 3.11
N TYR A 428 -2.94 18.05 2.75
CA TYR A 428 -1.48 18.04 2.59
C TYR A 428 -1.01 19.00 1.51
N GLY A 429 -1.62 18.93 0.33
CA GLY A 429 -1.19 19.68 -0.84
C GLY A 429 -1.23 21.20 -0.66
N THR A 430 -2.19 21.71 0.12
CA THR A 430 -2.30 23.15 0.42
C THR A 430 -1.44 23.57 1.62
N THR A 431 -1.22 22.69 2.59
CA THR A 431 -0.53 23.06 3.84
C THR A 431 0.99 22.99 3.71
N PHE A 432 1.52 21.96 3.06
CA PHE A 432 2.97 21.77 2.93
C PHE A 432 3.54 22.26 1.59
N MET A 433 2.67 22.66 0.63
CA MET A 433 3.06 23.20 -0.68
C MET A 433 4.08 22.33 -1.45
N SER A 434 4.15 21.03 -1.13
CA SER A 434 5.05 20.06 -1.72
C SER A 434 4.26 18.90 -2.32
N GLN A 435 4.67 18.41 -3.49
CA GLN A 435 4.18 17.13 -3.97
C GLN A 435 4.78 16.02 -3.10
N SER A 436 3.94 15.31 -2.35
CA SER A 436 4.36 14.16 -1.56
C SER A 436 5.15 13.18 -2.44
N PRO A 437 6.28 12.62 -1.95
CA PRO A 437 7.02 11.60 -2.68
C PRO A 437 6.11 10.44 -3.10
N GLU A 438 6.35 9.85 -4.27
CA GLU A 438 5.67 8.59 -4.59
C GLU A 438 6.08 7.50 -3.59
N ALA A 439 5.16 6.57 -3.28
CA ALA A 439 5.39 5.51 -2.29
C ALA A 439 6.70 4.74 -2.53
N TYR A 440 7.07 4.48 -3.79
CA TYR A 440 8.30 3.77 -4.12
C TYR A 440 9.58 4.57 -3.82
N GLU A 441 9.56 5.90 -3.93
CA GLU A 441 10.71 6.74 -3.54
C GLU A 441 11.02 6.51 -2.07
N ARG A 442 9.98 6.54 -1.23
CA ARG A 442 10.13 6.32 0.20
C ARG A 442 10.56 4.89 0.53
N LEU A 443 9.89 3.89 -0.02
CA LEU A 443 10.17 2.49 0.29
C LEU A 443 11.57 2.07 -0.17
N ILE A 444 12.03 2.49 -1.36
CA ILE A 444 13.41 2.20 -1.80
C ILE A 444 14.41 2.82 -0.82
N LEU A 445 14.17 4.07 -0.40
CA LEU A 445 15.05 4.76 0.54
C LEU A 445 15.11 4.07 1.91
N ASP A 446 13.96 3.69 2.46
CA ASP A 446 13.88 3.04 3.78
C ASP A 446 14.49 1.63 3.74
N ALA A 447 14.32 0.88 2.64
CA ALA A 447 15.02 -0.39 2.44
C ALA A 447 16.56 -0.22 2.40
N MET A 448 17.07 0.84 1.73
CA MET A 448 18.51 1.13 1.74
C MET A 448 19.03 1.62 3.11
N ARG A 449 18.16 2.16 3.96
CA ARG A 449 18.48 2.51 5.35
C ARG A 449 18.42 1.30 6.29
N GLY A 450 17.62 0.30 5.95
CA GLY A 450 17.30 -0.81 6.84
C GLY A 450 16.13 -0.51 7.79
N ASP A 451 15.31 0.49 7.48
CA ASP A 451 14.11 0.81 8.25
C ASP A 451 12.94 -0.04 7.75
N ALA A 452 12.58 -1.06 8.52
CA ALA A 452 11.50 -2.00 8.18
C ALA A 452 10.10 -1.53 8.63
N THR A 453 9.95 -0.30 9.14
CA THR A 453 8.69 0.18 9.73
C THR A 453 7.51 0.13 8.75
N LEU A 454 7.77 0.40 7.47
CA LEU A 454 6.77 0.42 6.40
C LEU A 454 6.71 -0.87 5.58
N PHE A 455 7.26 -1.97 6.12
CA PHE A 455 7.36 -3.26 5.44
C PHE A 455 6.67 -4.35 6.25
N THR A 456 6.00 -5.25 5.55
CA THR A 456 5.22 -6.32 6.18
C THR A 456 6.15 -7.45 6.66
N ARG A 457 6.06 -7.82 7.93
CA ARG A 457 6.81 -8.97 8.48
C ARG A 457 6.17 -10.30 8.05
N ASN A 458 6.92 -11.40 8.09
CA ASN A 458 6.43 -12.72 7.69
C ASN A 458 5.13 -13.14 8.43
N ASP A 459 5.10 -12.95 9.74
CA ASP A 459 3.97 -13.30 10.61
C ASP A 459 2.75 -12.38 10.39
N GLU A 460 2.95 -11.15 9.91
CA GLU A 460 1.86 -10.31 9.41
C GLU A 460 1.23 -10.91 8.15
N VAL A 461 2.04 -11.30 7.16
CA VAL A 461 1.54 -11.89 5.90
C VAL A 461 0.74 -13.16 6.17
N GLU A 462 1.27 -14.06 7.01
CA GLU A 462 0.59 -15.31 7.37
C GLU A 462 -0.71 -15.04 8.15
N ALA A 463 -0.71 -14.08 9.07
CA ALA A 463 -1.91 -13.72 9.82
C ALA A 463 -2.98 -13.05 8.94
N GLN A 464 -2.59 -12.30 7.91
CA GLN A 464 -3.51 -11.78 6.89
C GLN A 464 -4.13 -12.93 6.09
N TRP A 465 -3.32 -13.88 5.63
CA TRP A 465 -3.82 -15.04 4.89
C TRP A 465 -4.74 -15.93 5.73
N ARG A 466 -4.46 -16.14 7.01
CA ARG A 466 -5.37 -16.87 7.93
C ARG A 466 -6.78 -16.30 7.96
N ILE A 467 -6.95 -14.98 7.73
CA ILE A 467 -8.26 -14.33 7.68
C ILE A 467 -8.92 -14.51 6.30
N ILE A 468 -8.14 -14.44 5.23
CA ILE A 468 -8.64 -14.36 3.85
C ILE A 468 -8.81 -15.73 3.17
N ASP A 469 -7.92 -16.67 3.44
CA ASP A 469 -7.85 -17.99 2.78
C ASP A 469 -9.15 -18.81 2.91
N PRO A 470 -9.88 -18.78 4.06
CA PRO A 470 -11.19 -19.45 4.15
C PRO A 470 -12.24 -18.83 3.22
N ILE A 471 -12.23 -17.50 3.05
CA ILE A 471 -13.16 -16.77 2.17
C ILE A 471 -12.89 -17.17 0.71
N VAL A 472 -11.62 -17.12 0.33
CA VAL A 472 -11.14 -17.55 -0.99
C VAL A 472 -11.59 -18.98 -1.30
N THR A 473 -11.30 -19.92 -0.39
CA THR A 473 -11.62 -21.34 -0.56
C THR A 473 -13.11 -21.56 -0.76
N ARG A 474 -13.96 -20.90 0.04
CA ARG A 474 -15.43 -20.99 -0.09
C ARG A 474 -15.93 -20.42 -1.41
N TRP A 475 -15.35 -19.31 -1.86
CA TRP A 475 -15.70 -18.64 -3.12
C TRP A 475 -15.31 -19.47 -4.34
N GLU A 476 -14.19 -20.17 -4.31
CA GLU A 476 -13.78 -21.13 -5.35
C GLU A 476 -14.66 -22.39 -5.35
N ALA A 477 -15.08 -22.87 -4.17
CA ALA A 477 -15.98 -24.01 -4.03
C ALA A 477 -17.45 -23.71 -4.37
N THR A 478 -17.81 -22.44 -4.59
CA THR A 478 -19.18 -22.01 -4.93
C THR A 478 -19.20 -21.26 -6.26
N PRO A 479 -18.89 -21.94 -7.38
CA PRO A 479 -18.94 -21.32 -8.70
C PRO A 479 -20.38 -21.00 -9.09
N GLY A 480 -20.58 -19.90 -9.81
CA GLY A 480 -21.91 -19.44 -10.22
C GLY A 480 -21.92 -17.95 -10.50
N PRO A 481 -22.93 -17.44 -11.23
CA PRO A 481 -23.00 -16.05 -11.60
C PRO A 481 -22.93 -15.16 -10.36
N LEU A 482 -21.98 -14.23 -10.35
CA LEU A 482 -21.83 -13.28 -9.25
C LEU A 482 -22.90 -12.19 -9.35
N PRO A 483 -23.36 -11.63 -8.21
CA PRO A 483 -24.11 -10.38 -8.21
C PRO A 483 -23.41 -9.33 -9.06
N GLN A 484 -24.19 -8.57 -9.83
CA GLN A 484 -23.66 -7.56 -10.72
C GLN A 484 -24.02 -6.16 -10.25
N TYR A 485 -23.10 -5.21 -10.46
CA TYR A 485 -23.34 -3.79 -10.22
C TYR A 485 -23.00 -2.97 -11.46
N GLU A 486 -23.82 -1.97 -11.78
CA GLU A 486 -23.59 -1.11 -12.94
C GLU A 486 -22.30 -0.29 -12.76
N SER A 487 -21.45 -0.28 -13.80
CA SER A 487 -20.22 0.53 -13.80
C SER A 487 -20.54 2.02 -13.61
N GLY A 488 -19.81 2.68 -12.72
CA GLY A 488 -20.02 4.09 -12.33
C GLY A 488 -20.93 4.29 -11.13
N THR A 489 -21.42 3.20 -10.51
CA THR A 489 -22.23 3.24 -9.29
C THR A 489 -21.39 3.05 -8.01
N GLN A 490 -22.06 2.94 -6.87
CA GLN A 490 -21.45 2.77 -5.54
C GLN A 490 -21.02 1.32 -5.25
N GLY A 491 -21.33 0.39 -6.16
CA GLY A 491 -21.22 -1.04 -5.95
C GLY A 491 -22.58 -1.72 -5.82
N PRO A 492 -22.61 -3.02 -5.49
CA PRO A 492 -23.82 -3.82 -5.39
C PRO A 492 -24.65 -3.45 -4.16
N ALA A 493 -25.98 -3.53 -4.27
CA ALA A 493 -26.88 -3.27 -3.14
C ALA A 493 -26.77 -4.35 -2.05
N GLU A 494 -26.39 -5.57 -2.44
CA GLU A 494 -26.16 -6.70 -1.57
C GLU A 494 -25.04 -6.46 -0.54
N ALA A 495 -24.12 -5.53 -0.80
CA ALA A 495 -23.10 -5.13 0.17
C ALA A 495 -23.70 -4.41 1.40
N ASP A 496 -24.91 -3.86 1.31
CA ASP A 496 -25.60 -3.24 2.44
C ASP A 496 -25.99 -4.27 3.51
N ALA A 497 -26.17 -5.55 3.12
CA ALA A 497 -26.52 -6.63 4.05
C ALA A 497 -25.42 -6.96 5.06
N LEU A 498 -24.18 -6.51 4.81
CA LEU A 498 -23.06 -6.65 5.75
C LEU A 498 -23.16 -5.68 6.94
N LEU A 499 -23.86 -4.55 6.77
CA LEU A 499 -23.90 -3.49 7.78
C LEU A 499 -24.90 -3.81 8.89
N ASP A 500 -24.61 -3.32 10.10
CA ASP A 500 -25.56 -3.36 11.20
C ASP A 500 -26.77 -2.43 10.95
N ASP A 501 -27.89 -2.77 11.58
CA ASP A 501 -29.15 -2.04 11.44
C ASP A 501 -28.97 -0.53 11.68
N GLY A 502 -29.39 0.26 10.68
CA GLY A 502 -29.32 1.72 10.71
C GLY A 502 -27.98 2.33 10.28
N GLN A 503 -26.94 1.52 10.09
CA GLN A 503 -25.69 1.96 9.48
C GLN A 503 -25.82 2.01 7.96
N ARG A 504 -24.94 2.81 7.33
CA ARG A 504 -24.89 2.96 5.88
C ARG A 504 -23.44 3.11 5.45
N TRP A 505 -23.12 2.58 4.28
CA TRP A 505 -21.85 2.88 3.65
C TRP A 505 -21.74 4.37 3.39
N ARG A 506 -20.55 4.91 3.62
CA ARG A 506 -20.19 6.24 3.14
C ARG A 506 -20.26 6.25 1.61
N ALA A 507 -20.66 7.36 1.00
CA ALA A 507 -20.72 7.42 -0.46
C ALA A 507 -19.31 7.50 -1.06
N VAL A 508 -19.02 6.58 -1.99
CA VAL A 508 -17.88 6.63 -2.91
C VAL A 508 -18.02 7.83 -3.80
#